data_AF-A0A3P7KRX9-F1
#
_entry.id   AF-A0A3P7KRX9-F1
#
_cell.length_a   1.000
_cell.length_b   1.000
_cell.length_c   1.000
_cell.angle_alpha   90.00
_cell.angle_beta   90.00
_cell.angle_gamma   90.00
#
_symmetry.space_group_name_H-M   'P 1'
#
loop_
_entity.id
_entity.type
_entity.pdbx_description
1 polymer ?
#
loop_
_entity_poly.entity_id
_entity_poly.type
_entity_poly.pdbx_seq_one_letter_code
_entity_poly.pdbx_strand_id
1 'polypeptide(L)'
;AIDVARTKALRIDFDKFAPVKPSFLGRKEFLDFDLSKLIPYIDWKPFFDVWQLRGKYPNRSYPRIFKDEQDAQKWLSNIIKEKKLKANAVIGFFEAGSVGDDIHIFENGKEKAIFYGLRQQSGREHDQPHLCMSDFVKPLHDGGRFELCGTGSY
;
A
#
# COMPACT_ATOMS: atom_id res chain seq x y z
N ALA A 1 -12.94 20.41 18.42
CA ALA A 1 -12.25 19.10 18.56
C ALA A 1 -11.31 18.85 17.37
N ILE A 2 -11.84 18.85 16.14
CA ILE A 2 -11.02 18.68 14.92
C ILE A 2 -9.98 19.78 14.70
N ASP A 3 -10.30 21.05 15.00
CA ASP A 3 -9.35 22.15 14.79
C ASP A 3 -8.11 22.01 15.69
N VAL A 4 -8.31 21.57 16.93
CA VAL A 4 -7.20 21.27 17.85
C VAL A 4 -6.35 20.12 17.32
N ALA A 5 -6.98 19.05 16.81
CA ALA A 5 -6.24 17.95 16.18
C ALA A 5 -5.41 18.42 14.97
N ARG A 6 -5.94 19.33 14.15
CA ARG A 6 -5.19 19.91 13.00
C ARG A 6 -3.99 20.75 13.43
N THR A 7 -4.06 21.46 14.56
CA THR A 7 -2.88 22.17 15.10
C THR A 7 -1.75 21.23 15.52
N LYS A 8 -2.08 19.98 15.88
CA LYS A 8 -1.15 18.91 16.26
C LYS A 8 -0.84 17.96 15.10
N ALA A 9 -0.98 18.39 13.84
CA ALA A 9 -0.62 17.60 12.68
C ALA A 9 0.86 17.21 12.69
N LEU A 10 1.19 16.06 12.12
CA LEU A 10 2.59 15.70 11.88
C LEU A 10 3.17 16.66 10.84
N ARG A 11 4.32 17.27 11.15
CA ARG A 11 5.03 18.16 10.24
C ARG A 11 6.32 17.50 9.77
N ILE A 12 6.33 17.08 8.52
CA ILE A 12 7.52 16.51 7.86
C ILE A 12 8.28 17.65 7.18
N ASP A 13 9.59 17.68 7.37
CA ASP A 13 10.50 18.60 6.70
C ASP A 13 10.87 18.04 5.32
N PHE A 14 10.06 18.38 4.32
CA PHE A 14 10.26 17.97 2.93
C PHE A 14 11.46 18.66 2.26
N ASP A 15 12.05 19.70 2.86
CA ASP A 15 13.28 20.31 2.35
C ASP A 15 14.50 19.43 2.67
N LYS A 16 14.46 18.74 3.81
CA LYS A 16 15.48 17.73 4.17
C LYS A 16 15.26 16.38 3.48
N PHE A 17 14.02 16.04 3.15
CA PHE A 17 13.68 14.79 2.48
C PHE A 17 12.88 15.05 1.20
N ALA A 18 13.60 15.21 0.09
CA ALA A 18 12.99 15.36 -1.20
C ALA A 18 12.35 14.04 -1.67
N PRO A 19 11.07 14.06 -2.09
CA PRO A 19 10.38 12.89 -2.63
C PRO A 19 11.08 12.36 -3.88
N VAL A 20 11.23 11.03 -3.95
CA VAL A 20 11.81 10.38 -5.13
C VAL A 20 10.77 10.36 -6.24
N LYS A 21 11.14 10.82 -7.44
CA LYS A 21 10.30 10.74 -8.63
C LYS A 21 10.25 9.30 -9.16
N PRO A 22 9.07 8.64 -9.23
CA PRO A 22 8.89 7.38 -9.94
C PRO A 22 9.43 7.38 -11.36
N SER A 23 9.75 6.18 -11.86
CA SER A 23 10.27 5.97 -13.21
C SER A 23 9.24 6.22 -14.31
N PHE A 24 7.95 6.28 -13.99
CA PHE A 24 6.86 6.65 -14.90
C PHE A 24 5.75 7.38 -14.16
N LEU A 25 4.94 8.13 -14.90
CA LEU A 25 3.71 8.77 -14.45
C LEU A 25 2.53 8.23 -15.24
N GLY A 26 1.34 8.25 -14.63
CA GLY A 26 0.13 7.70 -15.18
C GLY A 26 -0.08 6.22 -14.83
N ARG A 27 -1.04 5.61 -15.54
CA ARG A 27 -1.48 4.23 -15.31
C ARG A 27 -0.63 3.25 -16.11
N LYS A 28 -0.25 2.14 -15.48
CA LYS A 28 0.38 0.98 -16.09
C LYS A 28 -0.41 -0.28 -15.75
N GLU A 29 -0.75 -1.03 -16.79
CA GLU A 29 -1.51 -2.27 -16.67
C GLU A 29 -0.60 -3.48 -16.81
N PHE A 30 -0.90 -4.51 -16.03
CA PHE A 30 -0.31 -5.83 -16.13
C PHE A 30 -1.44 -6.81 -16.37
N LEU A 31 -1.50 -7.36 -17.58
CA LEU A 31 -2.47 -8.38 -17.95
C LEU A 31 -1.76 -9.72 -18.03
N ASP A 32 -2.41 -10.77 -17.56
CA ASP A 32 -1.86 -12.14 -17.53
C ASP A 32 -0.48 -12.21 -16.85
N PHE A 33 -0.38 -11.58 -15.68
CA PHE A 33 0.86 -11.54 -14.90
C PHE A 33 1.27 -12.95 -14.48
N ASP A 34 2.56 -13.23 -14.62
CA ASP A 34 3.14 -14.54 -14.32
C ASP A 34 3.00 -14.88 -12.82
N LEU A 35 2.04 -15.76 -12.53
CA LEU A 35 1.75 -16.25 -11.20
C LEU A 35 2.95 -16.93 -10.54
N SER A 36 3.88 -17.52 -11.32
CA SER A 36 5.09 -18.14 -10.76
C SER A 36 5.97 -17.12 -10.03
N LYS A 37 5.92 -15.85 -10.44
CA LYS A 37 6.64 -14.75 -9.76
C LYS A 37 5.96 -14.32 -8.46
N LEU A 38 4.68 -14.63 -8.26
CA LEU A 38 3.96 -14.29 -7.03
C LEU A 38 4.14 -15.32 -5.92
N ILE A 39 4.43 -16.59 -6.27
CA ILE A 39 4.59 -17.68 -5.29
C ILE A 39 5.55 -17.32 -4.13
N PRO A 40 6.74 -16.74 -4.37
CA PRO A 40 7.66 -16.40 -3.28
C PRO A 40 7.15 -15.29 -2.34
N TYR A 41 6.13 -14.53 -2.76
CA TYR A 41 5.54 -13.43 -1.98
C TYR A 41 4.27 -13.83 -1.23
N ILE A 42 3.82 -15.09 -1.34
CA ILE A 42 2.66 -15.58 -0.60
C ILE A 42 3.01 -15.67 0.89
N ASP A 43 2.28 -14.92 1.72
CA ASP A 43 2.24 -15.19 3.16
C ASP A 43 1.35 -16.40 3.40
N TRP A 44 1.94 -17.50 3.86
CA TRP A 44 1.24 -18.76 4.12
C TRP A 44 0.49 -18.78 5.47
N LYS A 45 0.73 -17.81 6.37
CA LYS A 45 0.04 -17.78 7.69
C LYS A 45 -1.48 -17.75 7.55
N PRO A 46 -2.10 -16.83 6.77
CA PRO A 46 -3.56 -16.80 6.61
C PRO A 46 -4.13 -18.10 6.00
N PHE A 47 -3.37 -18.77 5.11
CA PHE A 47 -3.76 -20.07 4.59
C PHE A 47 -3.89 -21.09 5.73
N PHE A 48 -2.89 -21.18 6.61
CA PHE A 48 -2.94 -22.12 7.74
C PHE A 48 -3.99 -21.77 8.79
N ASP A 49 -4.26 -20.48 9.00
CA ASP A 49 -5.32 -20.03 9.90
C ASP A 49 -6.70 -20.53 9.43
N VAL A 50 -6.99 -20.44 8.12
CA VAL A 50 -8.24 -20.94 7.52
C VAL A 50 -8.40 -22.45 7.71
N TRP A 51 -7.30 -23.20 7.62
CA TRP A 51 -7.29 -24.66 7.81
C TRP A 51 -7.14 -25.09 9.28
N GLN A 52 -7.19 -24.14 10.24
CA GLN A 52 -7.05 -24.36 11.68
C GLN A 52 -5.78 -25.12 12.09
N LEU A 53 -4.73 -25.05 11.26
CA LEU A 53 -3.43 -25.64 11.54
C LEU A 53 -2.67 -24.74 12.52
N ARG A 54 -2.92 -24.92 13.83
CA ARG A 54 -2.33 -24.10 14.89
C ARG A 54 -0.81 -24.19 14.92
N GLY A 55 -0.14 -23.05 14.70
CA GLY A 55 1.29 -22.84 14.88
C GLY A 55 1.76 -21.54 14.20
N LYS A 56 3.01 -21.11 14.45
CA LYS A 56 3.61 -19.92 13.81
C LYS A 56 4.61 -20.34 12.74
N TYR A 57 4.32 -20.17 11.45
CA TYR A 57 5.29 -20.46 10.39
C TYR A 57 6.47 -19.46 10.43
N PRO A 58 7.73 -19.89 10.26
CA PRO A 58 8.24 -21.25 10.33
C PRO A 58 8.67 -21.59 11.77
N ASN A 59 8.15 -22.67 12.37
CA ASN A 59 8.65 -23.16 13.67
C ASN A 59 9.16 -24.59 13.53
N ARG A 60 10.34 -24.86 14.12
CA ARG A 60 11.06 -26.14 14.10
C ARG A 60 10.27 -27.33 14.67
N SER A 61 9.23 -27.04 15.44
CA SER A 61 8.34 -28.02 16.09
C SER A 61 6.96 -28.10 15.44
N TYR A 62 6.79 -27.61 14.21
CA TYR A 62 5.64 -28.01 13.41
C TYR A 62 5.70 -29.53 13.20
N PRO A 63 4.63 -30.28 13.50
CA PRO A 63 4.62 -31.70 13.24
C PRO A 63 4.95 -31.94 11.76
N ARG A 64 5.63 -33.06 11.48
CA ARG A 64 6.02 -33.58 10.16
C ARG A 64 4.83 -33.84 9.19
N ILE A 65 3.76 -33.06 9.29
CA ILE A 65 2.57 -33.10 8.42
C ILE A 65 2.89 -32.46 7.07
N PHE A 66 3.90 -31.58 6.99
CA PHE A 66 4.41 -31.07 5.72
C PHE A 66 5.34 -32.08 5.03
N LYS A 67 4.76 -33.17 4.51
CA LYS A 67 5.02 -33.53 3.10
C LYS A 67 4.16 -32.68 2.14
N ASP A 68 3.18 -31.95 2.67
CA ASP A 68 2.16 -31.20 1.94
C ASP A 68 2.59 -29.83 1.38
N GLU A 69 3.74 -29.27 1.78
CA GLU A 69 4.22 -28.01 1.18
C GLU A 69 4.56 -28.25 -0.31
N GLN A 70 5.08 -29.45 -0.61
CA GLN A 70 5.23 -29.92 -1.98
C GLN A 70 3.89 -30.12 -2.68
N ASP A 71 2.84 -30.55 -1.98
CA ASP A 71 1.56 -30.80 -2.61
C ASP A 71 0.80 -29.49 -2.85
N ALA A 72 0.77 -28.54 -1.92
CA ALA A 72 0.24 -27.20 -2.18
C ALA A 72 1.01 -26.51 -3.33
N GLN A 73 2.34 -26.62 -3.36
CA GLN A 73 3.16 -26.09 -4.46
C GLN A 73 2.91 -26.83 -5.78
N LYS A 74 2.69 -28.15 -5.78
CA LYS A 74 2.31 -28.92 -6.99
C LYS A 74 0.93 -28.53 -7.49
N TRP A 75 -0.04 -28.33 -6.60
CA TRP A 75 -1.38 -27.87 -6.95
C TRP A 75 -1.33 -26.45 -7.53
N LEU A 76 -0.59 -25.53 -6.91
CA LEU A 76 -0.32 -24.20 -7.48
C LEU A 76 0.36 -24.31 -8.84
N SER A 77 1.37 -25.17 -8.97
CA SER A 77 2.06 -25.40 -10.25
C SER A 77 1.11 -25.93 -11.32
N ASN A 78 0.18 -26.83 -10.97
CA ASN A 78 -0.84 -27.34 -11.89
C ASN A 78 -1.82 -26.25 -12.30
N ILE A 79 -2.32 -25.44 -11.36
CA ILE A 79 -3.22 -24.31 -11.63
C ILE A 79 -2.56 -23.30 -12.59
N ILE A 80 -1.27 -23.02 -12.38
CA ILE A 80 -0.48 -22.13 -13.24
C ILE A 80 -0.25 -22.77 -14.61
N LYS A 81 0.15 -24.04 -14.67
CA LYS A 81 0.39 -24.77 -15.92
C LYS A 81 -0.86 -24.90 -16.77
N GLU A 82 -2.00 -25.13 -16.14
CA GLU A 82 -3.31 -25.22 -16.78
C GLU A 82 -3.93 -23.85 -17.09
N LYS A 83 -3.25 -22.75 -16.71
CA LYS A 83 -3.72 -21.35 -16.87
C LYS A 83 -5.16 -21.12 -16.40
N LYS A 84 -5.55 -21.82 -15.33
CA LYS A 84 -6.91 -21.74 -14.75
C LYS A 84 -7.16 -20.40 -14.06
N LEU A 85 -6.11 -19.70 -13.67
CA LEU A 85 -6.16 -18.39 -13.04
C LEU A 85 -5.32 -17.39 -13.84
N LYS A 86 -5.82 -16.15 -13.94
CA LYS A 86 -5.10 -15.01 -14.51
C LYS A 86 -4.98 -13.93 -13.45
N ALA A 87 -3.77 -13.43 -13.24
CA ALA A 87 -3.55 -12.25 -12.42
C ALA A 87 -3.52 -11.01 -13.33
N ASN A 88 -4.40 -10.06 -13.07
CA ASN A 88 -4.38 -8.75 -13.71
C ASN A 88 -4.17 -7.70 -12.62
N ALA A 89 -3.38 -6.68 -12.90
CA ALA A 89 -3.12 -5.61 -11.94
C ALA A 89 -2.99 -4.27 -12.65
N VAL A 90 -3.32 -3.20 -11.93
CA VAL A 90 -3.13 -1.83 -12.40
C VAL A 90 -2.40 -1.05 -11.32
N ILE A 91 -1.32 -0.39 -11.71
CA ILE A 91 -0.59 0.54 -10.87
C ILE A 91 -0.64 1.93 -11.50
N GLY A 92 -0.69 2.97 -10.67
CA GLY A 92 -0.63 4.34 -11.16
C GLY A 92 0.22 5.22 -10.26
N PHE A 93 1.05 6.08 -10.88
CA PHE A 93 1.75 7.15 -10.18
C PHE A 93 1.26 8.49 -10.71
N PHE A 94 0.76 9.33 -9.81
CA PHE A 94 0.16 10.62 -10.18
C PHE A 94 0.72 11.73 -9.33
N GLU A 95 0.83 12.92 -9.93
CA GLU A 95 1.16 14.15 -9.22
C GLU A 95 0.13 14.38 -8.11
N ALA A 96 0.57 14.81 -6.94
CA ALA A 96 -0.23 14.89 -5.75
C ALA A 96 0.27 15.99 -4.82
N GLY A 97 -0.63 16.51 -4.00
CA GLY A 97 -0.25 17.44 -2.95
C GLY A 97 -1.34 17.51 -1.89
N SER A 98 -0.94 17.79 -0.65
CA SER A 98 -1.90 17.88 0.45
C SER A 98 -2.50 19.28 0.57
N VAL A 99 -3.79 19.34 0.89
CA VAL A 99 -4.52 20.55 1.26
C VAL A 99 -5.33 20.23 2.52
N GLY A 100 -4.86 20.72 3.66
CA GLY A 100 -5.47 20.38 4.95
C GLY A 100 -5.36 18.89 5.24
N ASP A 101 -6.50 18.20 5.32
CA ASP A 101 -6.55 16.77 5.61
C ASP A 101 -6.61 15.89 4.34
N ASP A 102 -6.73 16.51 3.16
CA ASP A 102 -6.99 15.80 1.91
C ASP A 102 -5.77 15.78 0.98
N ILE A 103 -5.72 14.79 0.09
CA ILE A 103 -4.67 14.63 -0.92
C ILE A 103 -5.29 14.86 -2.28
N HIS A 104 -4.87 15.93 -2.94
CA HIS A 104 -5.27 16.27 -4.30
C HIS A 104 -4.37 15.55 -5.28
N ILE A 105 -4.95 14.97 -6.32
CA ILE A 105 -4.24 14.25 -7.38
C ILE A 105 -4.37 15.01 -8.68
N PHE A 106 -3.26 15.16 -9.38
CA PHE A 106 -3.14 15.85 -10.65
C PHE A 106 -2.66 14.90 -11.76
N GLU A 107 -3.16 15.16 -12.97
CA GLU A 107 -2.68 14.54 -14.19
C GLU A 107 -2.59 15.63 -15.25
N ASN A 108 -1.39 15.82 -15.82
CA ASN A 108 -1.11 16.87 -16.80
C ASN A 108 -1.53 18.28 -16.32
N GLY A 109 -1.27 18.58 -15.03
CA GLY A 109 -1.58 19.86 -14.40
C GLY A 109 -3.07 20.11 -14.10
N LYS A 110 -3.95 19.12 -14.32
CA LYS A 110 -5.38 19.21 -13.95
C LYS A 110 -5.67 18.31 -12.76
N GLU A 111 -6.44 18.81 -11.80
CA GLU A 111 -6.95 18.01 -10.70
C GLU A 111 -7.87 16.90 -11.24
N LYS A 112 -7.55 15.66 -10.89
CA LYS A 112 -8.23 14.45 -11.37
C LYS A 112 -9.06 13.78 -10.29
N ALA A 113 -8.58 13.82 -9.04
CA ALA A 113 -9.25 13.21 -7.92
C ALA A 113 -8.78 13.83 -6.60
N ILE A 114 -9.58 13.65 -5.56
CA ILE A 114 -9.25 14.01 -4.18
C ILE A 114 -9.40 12.75 -3.33
N PHE A 115 -8.35 12.39 -2.60
CA PHE A 115 -8.43 11.41 -1.53
C PHE A 115 -8.69 12.11 -0.21
N TYR A 116 -9.89 11.93 0.31
CA TYR A 116 -10.29 12.51 1.59
C TYR A 116 -9.64 11.77 2.75
N GLY A 117 -8.93 12.52 3.59
CA GLY A 117 -8.26 11.97 4.77
C GLY A 117 -9.10 12.12 6.03
N LEU A 118 -8.93 11.18 6.96
CA LEU A 118 -9.45 11.33 8.32
C LEU A 118 -8.28 11.58 9.27
N ARG A 119 -8.42 12.62 10.10
CA ARG A 119 -7.45 12.93 11.15
C ARG A 119 -7.84 12.25 12.45
N GLN A 120 -6.86 11.70 13.15
CA GLN A 120 -7.06 11.18 14.50
C GLN A 120 -7.58 12.29 15.43
N GLN A 121 -8.59 12.01 16.25
CA GLN A 121 -9.21 12.98 17.17
C GLN A 121 -9.19 12.55 18.65
N SER A 122 -8.75 11.31 18.93
CA SER A 122 -8.66 10.81 20.30
C SER A 122 -7.47 11.44 21.02
N GLY A 123 -7.69 11.83 22.28
CA GLY A 123 -6.65 12.38 23.14
C GLY A 123 -5.55 11.34 23.37
N ARG A 124 -4.40 11.54 22.73
CA ARG A 124 -3.16 10.84 23.05
C ARG A 124 -2.41 11.61 24.13
N GLU A 125 -1.43 10.95 24.76
CA GLU A 125 -0.49 11.59 25.68
C GLU A 125 0.06 12.91 25.09
N HIS A 126 0.35 13.87 25.96
CA HIS A 126 0.30 15.32 25.69
C HIS A 126 1.10 15.83 24.47
N ASP A 127 2.01 15.02 23.93
CA ASP A 127 2.99 15.40 22.90
C ASP A 127 2.94 14.58 21.59
N GLN A 128 2.00 13.63 21.43
CA GLN A 128 1.90 12.89 20.17
C GLN A 128 1.11 13.66 19.09
N PRO A 129 1.59 13.64 17.82
CA PRO A 129 0.85 14.24 16.71
C PRO A 129 -0.44 13.48 16.43
N HIS A 130 -1.43 14.21 15.93
CA HIS A 130 -2.69 13.67 15.45
C HIS A 130 -2.55 13.37 13.96
N LEU A 131 -2.31 12.09 13.65
CA LEU A 131 -1.95 11.68 12.29
C LEU A 131 -3.13 11.77 11.32
N CYS A 132 -2.82 12.19 10.09
CA CYS A 132 -3.65 12.03 8.90
C CYS A 132 -2.79 11.48 7.75
N MET A 133 -3.41 10.83 6.76
CA MET A 133 -2.69 10.30 5.58
C MET A 133 -2.05 11.42 4.75
N SER A 134 -2.69 12.59 4.69
CA SER A 134 -2.20 13.78 4.00
C SER A 134 -0.93 14.37 4.60
N ASP A 135 -0.64 14.11 5.89
CA ASP A 135 0.58 14.61 6.56
C ASP A 135 1.86 14.01 5.93
N PHE A 136 1.73 12.88 5.23
CA PHE A 136 2.82 12.21 4.51
C PHE A 136 2.98 12.68 3.06
N VAL A 137 2.15 13.64 2.63
CA VAL A 137 2.21 14.23 1.29
C VAL A 137 2.57 15.71 1.41
N LYS A 138 3.49 16.20 0.58
CA LYS A 138 3.92 17.60 0.55
C LYS A 138 2.73 18.54 0.34
N PRO A 139 2.60 19.57 1.19
CA PRO A 139 1.57 20.58 1.04
C PRO A 139 1.69 21.38 -0.26
N LEU A 140 0.54 21.68 -0.88
CA LEU A 140 0.44 22.65 -1.98
C LEU A 140 0.50 24.07 -1.41
N HIS A 141 1.68 24.58 -1.12
CA HIS A 141 1.89 26.02 -0.87
C HIS A 141 2.63 26.66 -2.05
N ASP A 142 2.08 27.78 -2.56
CA ASP A 142 2.65 28.73 -3.53
C ASP A 142 3.66 28.15 -4.54
N GLY A 143 3.17 27.38 -5.51
CA GLY A 143 3.98 26.93 -6.64
C GLY A 143 4.98 25.80 -6.32
N GLY A 144 4.85 25.15 -5.16
CA GLY A 144 5.62 23.98 -4.78
C GLY A 144 5.38 22.78 -5.72
N ARG A 145 6.47 22.11 -6.12
CA ARG A 145 6.47 20.91 -6.97
C ARG A 145 5.60 19.80 -6.36
N PHE A 146 4.75 19.21 -7.19
CA PHE A 146 3.88 18.08 -6.87
C PHE A 146 4.68 16.87 -6.35
N GLU A 147 4.12 16.19 -5.37
CA GLU A 147 4.53 14.86 -4.93
C GLU A 147 3.84 13.76 -5.73
N LEU A 148 4.19 12.48 -5.51
CA LEU A 148 3.65 11.38 -6.31
C LEU A 148 2.95 10.35 -5.43
N CYS A 149 1.64 10.20 -5.62
CA CYS A 149 0.82 9.21 -4.91
C CYS A 149 0.67 7.94 -5.77
N GLY A 150 0.97 6.79 -5.18
CA GLY A 150 0.80 5.49 -5.82
C GLY A 150 -0.57 4.89 -5.48
N THR A 151 -1.35 4.53 -6.49
CA THR A 151 -2.56 3.72 -6.29
C THR A 151 -2.34 2.33 -6.88
N GLY A 152 -2.54 1.31 -6.05
CA GLY A 152 -2.55 -0.09 -6.47
C GLY A 152 -3.95 -0.65 -6.27
N SER A 153 -4.56 -1.15 -7.33
CA SER A 153 -5.76 -1.99 -7.24
C SER A 153 -5.35 -3.41 -7.63
N TYR A 154 -5.57 -4.35 -6.70
CA TYR A 154 -5.39 -5.79 -6.89
C TYR A 154 -6.65 -6.42 -7.47
#